data_AF-A0A8K0LF46-F1
#
_entry.id   AF-A0A8K0LF46-F1
#
_cell.length_a   1.000
_cell.length_b   1.000
_cell.length_c   1.000
_cell.angle_alpha   90.00
_cell.angle_beta   90.00
_cell.angle_gamma   90.00
#
_symmetry.space_group_name_H-M   'P 1'
#
loop_
_entity.id
_entity.type
_entity.pdbx_description
1 polymer ?
#
loop_
_entity_poly.entity_id
_entity_poly.type
_entity_poly.pdbx_seq_one_letter_code
_entity_poly.pdbx_strand_id
1 'polypeptide(L)'
;MAYRLSSGALIELSSAILAIQPESGVTTSELIGRNAGRVGHLVDDAHLLPIIDDAQAVILLSLSHPPQLGEHFVLGSDVPTTDIALGIPGRQVSARHLSFGSDEQDRVIMLGISTLNTSVSYDGKTFHDRRGTPGHPFRWVLPAGRRVQVRIGPRFKFHIIAQDHRSHLEEFRTKLESFRHECRTRVAELSDINLTSEPRATVSDSTPSSPSSGLPNTSATADLETLDDESLPDPEMYIEGPILGRGGNSTVYKFRAVRDWTLYTGKRIAEEVDLEYEIDMLKKLTHPRIVRYVDTFEETPGSTVLIMEYCAGKTLEYQY
;
A
#
# COMPACT_ATOMS: atom_id res chain seq x y z
N MET A 1 1.98 10.48 25.54
CA MET A 1 0.95 10.69 24.51
C MET A 1 0.30 9.36 24.18
N ALA A 2 -1.01 9.34 23.97
CA ALA A 2 -1.77 8.12 23.71
C ALA A 2 -3.02 8.41 22.86
N TYR A 3 -3.49 7.39 22.15
CA TYR A 3 -4.82 7.37 21.57
C TYR A 3 -5.82 6.82 22.58
N ARG A 4 -7.06 7.31 22.58
CA ARG A 4 -8.15 6.69 23.33
C ARG A 4 -9.12 6.05 22.37
N LEU A 5 -9.25 4.74 22.45
CA LEU A 5 -10.25 4.01 21.68
C LEU A 5 -11.67 4.39 22.14
N SER A 6 -12.67 4.15 21.30
CA SER A 6 -14.08 4.33 21.63
C SER A 6 -14.51 3.43 22.80
N SER A 7 -13.79 2.33 23.03
CA SER A 7 -13.91 1.46 24.21
C SER A 7 -13.39 2.11 25.51
N GLY A 8 -12.70 3.25 25.43
CA GLY A 8 -12.01 3.90 26.54
C GLY A 8 -10.57 3.43 26.76
N ALA A 9 -10.12 2.38 26.07
CA ALA A 9 -8.75 1.90 26.17
C ALA A 9 -7.74 2.95 25.68
N LEU A 10 -6.60 3.06 26.37
CA LEU A 10 -5.50 3.93 25.97
C LEU A 10 -4.45 3.12 25.19
N ILE A 11 -4.02 3.64 24.04
CA ILE A 11 -2.94 3.08 23.23
C ILE A 11 -1.78 4.05 23.24
N GLU A 12 -0.64 3.60 23.74
CA GLU A 12 0.62 4.36 23.73
C GLU A 12 1.07 4.66 22.30
N LEU A 13 1.69 5.82 22.06
CA LEU A 13 2.22 6.17 20.74
C LEU A 13 3.23 5.15 20.21
N SER A 14 4.06 4.59 21.08
CA SER A 14 5.04 3.55 20.73
C SER A 14 4.41 2.23 20.29
N SER A 15 3.10 2.05 20.53
CA SER A 15 2.32 0.91 20.05
C SER A 15 1.47 1.25 18.83
N ALA A 16 1.26 2.52 18.49
CA ALA A 16 0.45 2.92 17.35
C ALA A 16 1.26 2.80 16.04
N ILE A 17 0.68 2.25 14.98
CA ILE A 17 1.37 2.09 13.68
C ILE A 17 0.90 3.20 12.72
N LEU A 18 -0.41 3.27 12.51
CA LEU A 18 -1.03 4.26 11.64
C LEU A 18 -2.47 4.53 12.08
N ALA A 19 -2.95 5.73 11.73
CA ALA A 19 -4.34 6.12 11.86
C ALA A 19 -4.97 6.26 10.46
N ILE A 20 -6.19 5.75 10.30
CA ILE A 20 -7.02 5.90 9.10
C ILE A 20 -8.21 6.79 9.47
N GLN A 21 -8.30 7.94 8.81
CA GLN A 21 -9.38 8.90 8.97
C GLN A 21 -10.29 8.85 7.73
N PRO A 22 -11.51 8.31 7.85
CA PRO A 22 -12.45 8.27 6.73
C PRO A 22 -12.96 9.67 6.39
N GLU A 23 -12.87 10.03 5.10
CA GLU A 23 -13.39 11.30 4.58
C GLU A 23 -14.75 11.10 3.91
N SER A 24 -14.92 10.01 3.15
CA SER A 24 -16.19 9.69 2.50
C SER A 24 -16.41 8.19 2.37
N GLY A 25 -17.69 7.81 2.21
CA GLY A 25 -18.10 6.45 1.88
C GLY A 25 -18.30 5.52 3.07
N VAL A 26 -17.84 5.91 4.27
CA VAL A 26 -18.08 5.19 5.52
C VAL A 26 -18.69 6.14 6.55
N THR A 27 -19.83 5.75 7.12
CA THR A 27 -20.43 6.49 8.23
C THR A 27 -19.78 6.10 9.56
N THR A 28 -19.77 7.01 10.53
CA THR A 28 -19.26 6.74 11.89
C THR A 28 -19.96 5.53 12.53
N SER A 29 -21.26 5.35 12.28
CA SER A 29 -22.02 4.19 12.77
C SER A 29 -21.60 2.88 12.10
N GLU A 30 -21.34 2.88 10.79
CA GLU A 30 -20.79 1.70 10.09
C GLU A 30 -19.38 1.35 10.59
N LEU A 31 -18.54 2.37 10.84
CA LEU A 31 -17.20 2.20 11.41
C LEU A 31 -17.29 1.57 12.79
N ILE A 32 -18.05 2.16 13.70
CA ILE A 32 -18.18 1.66 15.08
C ILE A 32 -18.84 0.27 15.09
N GLY A 33 -19.88 0.04 14.31
CA GLY A 33 -20.59 -1.24 14.33
C GLY A 33 -19.69 -2.41 13.92
N ARG A 34 -19.06 -2.32 12.75
CA ARG A 34 -18.26 -3.42 12.20
C ARG A 34 -16.82 -3.46 12.71
N ASN A 35 -16.33 -2.36 13.28
CA ASN A 35 -14.94 -2.21 13.70
C ASN A 35 -14.82 -1.76 15.17
N ALA A 36 -15.83 -2.05 16.03
CA ALA A 36 -15.96 -1.53 17.39
C ALA A 36 -14.68 -1.62 18.24
N GLY A 37 -13.89 -2.69 18.08
CA GLY A 37 -12.64 -2.91 18.82
C GLY A 37 -11.43 -2.13 18.32
N ARG A 38 -11.50 -1.42 17.18
CA ARG A 38 -10.36 -0.75 16.53
C ARG A 38 -10.60 0.76 16.26
N VAL A 39 -11.79 1.27 16.58
CA VAL A 39 -12.14 2.69 16.40
C VAL A 39 -11.73 3.48 17.64
N GLY A 40 -11.15 4.66 17.45
CA GLY A 40 -10.75 5.56 18.51
C GLY A 40 -10.69 7.01 18.10
N HIS A 41 -10.22 7.82 19.03
CA HIS A 41 -9.96 9.25 18.86
C HIS A 41 -8.57 9.55 19.43
N LEU A 42 -7.89 10.55 18.85
CA LEU A 42 -6.70 11.10 19.47
C LEU A 42 -7.13 11.84 20.75
N VAL A 43 -6.46 11.59 21.87
CA VAL A 43 -6.68 12.37 23.10
C VAL A 43 -5.46 13.24 23.30
N ASP A 44 -5.73 14.53 23.30
CA ASP A 44 -4.75 15.55 23.04
C ASP A 44 -3.71 15.72 24.15
N ASP A 45 -2.53 16.15 23.71
CA ASP A 45 -1.78 17.24 24.34
C ASP A 45 -1.18 18.11 23.20
N ALA A 46 -2.03 19.02 22.72
CA ALA A 46 -1.97 20.18 21.82
C ALA A 46 -1.06 20.24 20.57
N HIS A 47 -0.15 19.31 20.28
CA HIS A 47 0.97 19.64 19.38
C HIS A 47 1.37 18.62 18.30
N LEU A 48 0.64 17.53 18.10
CA LEU A 48 0.95 16.61 16.99
C LEU A 48 -0.21 16.49 15.99
N LEU A 49 0.06 17.16 14.85
CA LEU A 49 -0.67 17.22 13.58
C LEU A 49 -1.88 18.19 13.58
N PRO A 50 -1.75 19.41 13.02
CA PRO A 50 -2.87 20.33 12.75
C PRO A 50 -3.83 19.80 11.65
N ILE A 51 -3.87 18.49 11.43
CA ILE A 51 -4.44 17.84 10.25
C ILE A 51 -5.65 16.99 10.61
N ILE A 52 -5.75 16.50 11.86
CA ILE A 52 -6.88 15.72 12.32
C ILE A 52 -7.88 16.68 12.96
N ASP A 53 -9.09 16.73 12.42
CA ASP A 53 -10.21 17.41 13.06
C ASP A 53 -10.59 16.60 14.30
N ASP A 54 -10.44 17.18 15.49
CA ASP A 54 -10.60 16.49 16.80
C ASP A 54 -11.96 15.78 16.94
N ALA A 55 -12.95 16.16 16.15
CA ALA A 55 -14.28 15.56 16.16
C ALA A 55 -14.40 14.25 15.35
N GLN A 56 -13.46 13.92 14.47
CA GLN A 56 -13.59 12.76 13.59
C GLN A 56 -13.04 11.47 14.21
N ALA A 57 -13.82 10.39 14.09
CA ALA A 57 -13.39 9.05 14.47
C ALA A 57 -12.28 8.56 13.55
N VAL A 58 -11.23 7.98 14.13
CA VAL A 58 -10.13 7.35 13.41
C VAL A 58 -10.11 5.85 13.69
N ILE A 59 -9.75 5.05 12.69
CA ILE A 59 -9.41 3.65 12.88
C ILE A 59 -7.91 3.60 13.20
N LEU A 60 -7.55 3.04 14.34
CA LEU A 60 -6.17 2.95 14.78
C LEU A 60 -5.65 1.53 14.64
N LEU A 61 -4.55 1.37 13.92
CA LEU A 61 -3.81 0.11 13.86
C LEU A 61 -2.66 0.17 14.85
N SER A 62 -2.54 -0.86 15.68
CA SER A 62 -1.58 -0.88 16.79
C SER A 62 -0.95 -2.25 16.98
N LEU A 63 0.27 -2.25 17.48
CA LEU A 63 1.05 -3.44 17.83
C LEU A 63 0.44 -4.23 19.01
N SER A 64 -0.41 -3.60 19.81
CA SER A 64 -1.11 -4.26 20.92
C SER A 64 -2.37 -5.02 20.49
N HIS A 65 -2.80 -4.86 19.23
CA HIS A 65 -4.02 -5.46 18.70
C HIS A 65 -3.73 -6.13 17.35
N PRO A 66 -3.15 -7.35 17.35
CA PRO A 66 -2.76 -8.05 16.13
C PRO A 66 -3.90 -8.22 15.12
N PRO A 67 -3.58 -8.39 13.83
CA PRO A 67 -4.56 -8.73 12.81
C PRO A 67 -5.23 -10.08 13.12
N GLN A 68 -6.43 -10.28 12.58
CA GLN A 68 -7.17 -11.54 12.71
C GLN A 68 -6.48 -12.67 11.96
N LEU A 69 -5.92 -12.36 10.79
CA LEU A 69 -5.30 -13.33 9.88
C LEU A 69 -3.98 -12.79 9.36
N GLY A 70 -2.93 -13.61 9.44
CA GLY A 70 -1.62 -13.29 8.89
C GLY A 70 -0.85 -12.26 9.72
N GLU A 71 0.06 -11.54 9.06
CA GLU A 71 0.92 -10.53 9.68
C GLU A 71 0.48 -9.09 9.37
N HIS A 72 -0.54 -8.92 8.51
CA HIS A 72 -0.98 -7.62 8.01
C HIS A 72 -2.43 -7.37 8.37
N PHE A 73 -2.75 -6.11 8.67
CA PHE A 73 -4.13 -5.67 8.83
C PHE A 73 -4.81 -5.59 7.47
N VAL A 74 -5.87 -6.37 7.27
CA VAL A 74 -6.56 -6.44 5.98
C VAL A 74 -7.81 -5.55 6.01
N LEU A 75 -7.93 -4.70 5.00
CA LEU A 75 -9.09 -3.86 4.76
C LEU A 75 -9.80 -4.32 3.50
N GLY A 76 -11.12 -4.55 3.58
CA GLY A 76 -11.89 -5.10 2.47
C GLY A 76 -13.36 -5.26 2.80
N SER A 77 -14.12 -5.90 1.93
CA SER A 77 -15.57 -6.05 2.12
C SER A 77 -16.00 -7.32 2.84
N ASP A 78 -15.13 -8.32 2.93
CA ASP A 78 -15.45 -9.64 3.49
C ASP A 78 -15.08 -9.73 4.97
N VAL A 79 -16.08 -9.64 5.86
CA VAL A 79 -15.88 -9.55 7.32
C VAL A 79 -15.05 -10.71 7.90
N PRO A 80 -15.24 -11.98 7.52
CA PRO A 80 -14.46 -13.09 8.05
C PRO A 80 -12.97 -13.06 7.69
N THR A 81 -12.59 -12.32 6.63
CA THR A 81 -11.20 -12.29 6.12
C THR A 81 -10.55 -10.93 6.24
N THR A 82 -11.18 -9.98 6.94
CA THR A 82 -10.73 -8.60 7.07
C THR A 82 -10.71 -8.13 8.52
N ASP A 83 -9.71 -7.31 8.84
CA ASP A 83 -9.61 -6.59 10.11
C ASP A 83 -10.48 -5.34 10.14
N ILE A 84 -10.68 -4.75 8.96
CA ILE A 84 -11.41 -3.51 8.76
C ILE A 84 -12.41 -3.73 7.62
N ALA A 85 -13.68 -3.82 7.99
CA ALA A 85 -14.75 -4.04 7.04
C ALA A 85 -15.19 -2.72 6.38
N LEU A 86 -15.18 -2.69 5.05
CA LEU A 86 -15.62 -1.57 4.22
C LEU A 86 -16.78 -1.95 3.30
N GLY A 87 -17.86 -1.19 3.38
CA GLY A 87 -18.98 -1.31 2.44
C GLY A 87 -19.67 -2.67 2.48
N ILE A 88 -20.26 -3.08 1.35
CA ILE A 88 -20.94 -4.36 1.19
C ILE A 88 -20.12 -5.20 0.20
N PRO A 89 -19.94 -6.51 0.45
CA PRO A 89 -19.29 -7.43 -0.49
C PRO A 89 -19.72 -7.27 -1.94
N GLY A 90 -18.75 -7.32 -2.87
CA GLY A 90 -18.98 -7.53 -4.30
C GLY A 90 -19.38 -6.32 -5.17
N ARG A 91 -19.36 -5.09 -4.64
CA ARG A 91 -19.70 -3.89 -5.45
C ARG A 91 -18.50 -3.06 -5.90
N GLN A 92 -17.81 -2.45 -4.96
CA GLN A 92 -16.76 -1.44 -5.23
C GLN A 92 -15.47 -1.70 -4.43
N VAL A 93 -15.54 -2.65 -3.49
CA VAL A 93 -14.43 -3.02 -2.62
C VAL A 93 -14.29 -4.53 -2.72
N SER A 94 -13.13 -5.01 -3.18
CA SER A 94 -12.73 -6.41 -3.13
C SER A 94 -12.87 -7.00 -1.73
N ALA A 95 -13.07 -8.33 -1.66
CA ALA A 95 -13.17 -9.06 -0.40
C ALA A 95 -12.01 -8.72 0.54
N ARG A 96 -10.79 -8.71 -0.01
CA ARG A 96 -9.57 -8.17 0.59
C ARG A 96 -9.00 -7.12 -0.37
N HIS A 97 -8.95 -5.86 0.03
CA HIS A 97 -8.64 -4.74 -0.87
C HIS A 97 -7.24 -4.19 -0.64
N LEU A 98 -6.96 -3.80 0.59
CA LEU A 98 -5.67 -3.30 1.02
C LEU A 98 -5.19 -4.16 2.20
N SER A 99 -3.88 -4.24 2.36
CA SER A 99 -3.30 -4.72 3.61
C SER A 99 -2.25 -3.74 4.13
N PHE A 100 -2.15 -3.60 5.44
CA PHE A 100 -1.20 -2.72 6.11
C PHE A 100 -0.27 -3.54 6.98
N GLY A 101 1.01 -3.22 6.92
CA GLY A 101 2.01 -3.95 7.68
C GLY A 101 3.28 -3.14 7.83
N SER A 102 4.35 -3.86 8.14
CA SER A 102 5.71 -3.30 8.25
C SER A 102 6.66 -4.13 7.40
N ASP A 103 7.64 -3.47 6.78
CA ASP A 103 8.68 -4.17 6.03
C ASP A 103 9.93 -4.47 6.86
N GLU A 104 10.89 -5.17 6.27
CA GLU A 104 12.18 -5.52 6.90
C GLU A 104 13.00 -4.32 7.40
N GLN A 105 12.66 -3.11 6.94
CA GLN A 105 13.30 -1.86 7.34
C GLN A 105 12.48 -1.11 8.40
N ASP A 106 11.51 -1.80 9.01
CA ASP A 106 10.56 -1.30 10.01
C ASP A 106 9.68 -0.13 9.53
N ARG A 107 9.49 -0.02 8.21
CA ARG A 107 8.65 1.05 7.63
C ARG A 107 7.22 0.56 7.49
N VAL A 108 6.27 1.45 7.75
CA VAL A 108 4.86 1.19 7.50
C VAL A 108 4.63 1.11 5.99
N ILE A 109 4.00 0.02 5.55
CA ILE A 109 3.67 -0.21 4.15
C ILE A 109 2.17 -0.49 3.98
N MET A 110 1.65 -0.12 2.83
CA MET A 110 0.34 -0.51 2.34
C MET A 110 0.54 -1.36 1.08
N LEU A 111 -0.17 -2.48 1.00
CA LEU A 111 -0.19 -3.36 -0.16
C LEU A 111 -1.57 -3.37 -0.80
N GLY A 112 -1.60 -3.11 -2.11
CA GLY A 112 -2.77 -3.20 -2.95
C GLY A 112 -2.94 -4.62 -3.42
N ILE A 113 -3.75 -5.39 -2.70
CA ILE A 113 -4.03 -6.81 -3.00
C ILE A 113 -5.33 -6.98 -3.81
N SER A 114 -6.00 -5.87 -4.09
CA SER A 114 -7.25 -5.80 -4.83
C SER A 114 -7.05 -5.94 -6.33
N THR A 115 -7.97 -6.65 -6.98
CA THR A 115 -8.16 -6.62 -8.44
C THR A 115 -9.00 -5.42 -8.92
N LEU A 116 -9.33 -4.48 -8.04
CA LEU A 116 -9.98 -3.21 -8.37
C LEU A 116 -8.97 -2.07 -8.16
N ASN A 117 -9.18 -0.95 -8.86
CA ASN A 117 -8.28 0.20 -8.75
C ASN A 117 -8.27 0.80 -7.34
N THR A 118 -7.07 1.08 -6.87
CA THR A 118 -6.78 1.91 -5.71
C THR A 118 -6.04 3.14 -6.20
N SER A 119 -6.54 4.33 -5.85
CA SER A 119 -5.85 5.59 -6.15
C SER A 119 -5.14 6.10 -4.91
N VAL A 120 -3.86 6.45 -5.02
CA VAL A 120 -3.09 6.99 -3.89
C VAL A 120 -2.50 8.34 -4.26
N SER A 121 -2.56 9.28 -3.32
CA SER A 121 -1.95 10.61 -3.42
C SER A 121 -1.14 10.88 -2.15
N TYR A 122 0.00 11.57 -2.31
CA TYR A 122 0.84 12.04 -1.21
C TYR A 122 0.76 13.56 -1.13
N ASP A 123 0.48 14.08 0.05
CA ASP A 123 0.47 15.51 0.37
C ASP A 123 -0.45 16.33 -0.54
N GLY A 124 -1.56 15.73 -0.99
CA GLY A 124 -2.54 16.39 -1.87
C GLY A 124 -2.10 16.53 -3.33
N LYS A 125 -1.01 15.87 -3.74
CA LYS A 125 -0.58 15.80 -5.15
C LYS A 125 -1.53 14.93 -5.99
N THR A 126 -1.25 14.80 -7.28
CA THR A 126 -2.04 14.01 -8.22
C THR A 126 -2.28 12.58 -7.71
N PHE A 127 -3.48 12.07 -7.93
CA PHE A 127 -3.81 10.68 -7.63
C PHE A 127 -3.19 9.77 -8.69
N HIS A 128 -2.59 8.69 -8.23
CA HIS A 128 -2.09 7.65 -9.11
C HIS A 128 -2.92 6.40 -8.91
N ASP A 129 -3.55 5.95 -9.99
CA ASP A 129 -4.30 4.71 -10.01
C ASP A 129 -3.33 3.53 -10.17
N ARG A 130 -3.48 2.54 -9.30
CA ARG A 130 -2.81 1.25 -9.42
C ARG A 130 -3.79 0.13 -9.08
N ARG A 131 -3.51 -1.02 -9.66
CA ARG A 131 -4.24 -2.26 -9.44
C ARG A 131 -3.25 -3.29 -8.93
N GLY A 132 -3.63 -4.04 -7.90
CA GLY A 132 -2.86 -5.23 -7.54
C GLY A 132 -3.14 -6.33 -8.55
N THR A 133 -2.11 -7.08 -8.96
CA THR A 133 -2.31 -8.35 -9.64
C THR A 133 -2.28 -9.49 -8.60
N PRO A 134 -3.08 -10.55 -8.79
CA PRO A 134 -2.99 -11.72 -7.92
C PRO A 134 -1.55 -12.22 -7.84
N GLY A 135 -1.01 -12.37 -6.63
CA GLY A 135 0.38 -12.77 -6.39
C GLY A 135 1.41 -11.63 -6.42
N HIS A 136 1.10 -10.48 -7.02
CA HIS A 136 2.00 -9.32 -7.08
C HIS A 136 1.28 -8.05 -6.61
N PRO A 137 1.10 -7.89 -5.29
CA PRO A 137 0.48 -6.69 -4.77
C PRO A 137 1.34 -5.46 -5.06
N PHE A 138 0.71 -4.35 -5.44
CA PHE A 138 1.41 -3.07 -5.53
C PHE A 138 1.73 -2.57 -4.12
N ARG A 139 2.95 -2.09 -3.90
CA ARG A 139 3.42 -1.65 -2.59
C ARG A 139 3.54 -0.13 -2.53
N TRP A 140 3.08 0.45 -1.43
CA TRP A 140 3.25 1.85 -1.08
C TRP A 140 3.93 1.97 0.27
N VAL A 141 5.05 2.68 0.34
CA VAL A 141 5.62 3.10 1.62
C VAL A 141 4.81 4.27 2.17
N LEU A 142 4.44 4.18 3.45
CA LEU A 142 3.70 5.20 4.18
C LEU A 142 4.66 5.90 5.15
N PRO A 143 5.41 6.92 4.72
CA PRO A 143 6.38 7.60 5.57
C PRO A 143 5.68 8.40 6.66
N ALA A 144 6.30 8.43 7.84
CA ALA A 144 5.88 9.31 8.92
C ALA A 144 5.90 10.78 8.48
N GLY A 145 4.92 11.55 8.97
CA GLY A 145 4.83 13.00 8.73
C GLY A 145 4.34 13.40 7.33
N ARG A 146 3.90 12.46 6.49
CA ARG A 146 3.18 12.78 5.24
C ARG A 146 1.70 12.46 5.35
N ARG A 147 0.89 13.21 4.59
CA ARG A 147 -0.55 12.95 4.46
C ARG A 147 -0.78 12.09 3.24
N VAL A 148 -1.13 10.83 3.43
CA VAL A 148 -1.47 9.93 2.33
C VAL A 148 -3.00 9.92 2.15
N GLN A 149 -3.48 10.19 0.94
CA GLN A 149 -4.90 10.06 0.60
C GLN A 149 -5.09 8.80 -0.22
N VAL A 150 -6.07 7.98 0.16
CA VAL A 150 -6.39 6.73 -0.55
C VAL A 150 -7.84 6.77 -0.99
N ARG A 151 -8.09 6.42 -2.26
CA ARG A 151 -9.41 6.23 -2.83
C ARG A 151 -9.61 4.79 -3.26
N ILE A 152 -10.77 4.24 -2.89
CA ILE A 152 -11.21 2.93 -3.35
C ILE A 152 -12.54 3.13 -4.08
N GLY A 153 -12.49 3.01 -5.41
CA GLY A 153 -13.61 3.34 -6.27
C GLY A 153 -14.11 4.78 -6.08
N PRO A 154 -15.37 5.09 -6.47
CA PRO A 154 -15.90 6.45 -6.39
C PRO A 154 -16.38 6.85 -5.00
N ARG A 155 -16.57 5.88 -4.08
CA ARG A 155 -17.27 6.10 -2.82
C ARG A 155 -16.35 6.33 -1.65
N PHE A 156 -15.27 5.55 -1.56
CA PHE A 156 -14.45 5.49 -0.36
C PHE A 156 -13.22 6.37 -0.51
N LYS A 157 -13.04 7.28 0.45
CA LYS A 157 -11.87 8.16 0.53
C LYS A 157 -11.40 8.22 1.96
N PHE A 158 -10.10 8.05 2.17
CA PHE A 158 -9.47 8.02 3.49
C PHE A 158 -8.20 8.87 3.49
N HIS A 159 -7.88 9.43 4.65
CA HIS A 159 -6.54 9.90 4.97
C HIS A 159 -5.84 8.86 5.83
N ILE A 160 -4.58 8.59 5.51
CA ILE A 160 -3.71 7.69 6.24
C ILE A 160 -2.53 8.50 6.78
N ILE A 161 -2.28 8.32 8.07
CA ILE A 161 -1.23 9.00 8.81
C ILE A 161 -0.41 7.93 9.53
N ALA A 162 0.83 7.71 9.05
CA ALA A 162 1.79 6.86 9.73
C ALA A 162 2.42 7.60 10.91
N GLN A 163 2.60 6.90 12.02
CA GLN A 163 3.17 7.47 13.23
C GLN A 163 4.68 7.70 13.10
N ASP A 164 5.16 8.76 13.77
CA ASP A 164 6.59 9.05 13.84
C ASP A 164 7.19 8.48 15.12
N HIS A 165 7.99 7.43 14.96
CA HIS A 165 8.63 6.72 16.07
C HIS A 165 10.04 7.21 16.37
N ARG A 166 10.52 8.30 15.75
CA ARG A 166 11.92 8.77 15.93
C ARG A 166 12.30 9.03 17.39
N SER A 167 11.36 9.49 18.22
CA SER A 167 11.62 9.77 19.64
C SER A 167 11.60 8.54 20.55
N HIS A 168 11.14 7.38 20.05
CA HIS A 168 10.93 6.15 20.83
C HIS A 168 11.19 4.90 19.96
N LEU A 169 12.21 4.97 19.11
CA LEU A 169 12.47 3.98 18.06
C LEU A 169 12.79 2.60 18.61
N GLU A 170 13.57 2.52 19.70
CA GLU A 170 13.96 1.24 20.31
C GLU A 170 12.77 0.51 20.94
N GLU A 171 11.91 1.26 21.64
CA GLU A 171 10.67 0.72 22.22
C GLU A 171 9.73 0.24 21.12
N PHE A 172 9.54 1.04 20.06
CA PHE A 172 8.73 0.67 18.90
C PHE A 172 9.26 -0.60 18.24
N ARG A 173 10.58 -0.72 18.01
CA ARG A 173 11.18 -1.94 17.42
C ARG A 173 10.94 -3.18 18.27
N THR A 174 11.15 -3.07 19.57
CA THR A 174 10.92 -4.19 20.51
C THR A 174 9.46 -4.66 20.46
N LYS A 175 8.51 -3.71 20.45
CA LYS A 175 7.08 -4.00 20.29
C LYS A 175 6.76 -4.59 18.92
N LEU A 176 7.41 -4.10 17.85
CA LEU A 176 7.21 -4.57 16.47
C LEU A 176 7.69 -6.01 16.28
N GLU A 177 8.86 -6.36 16.83
CA GLU A 177 9.39 -7.72 16.81
C GLU A 177 8.48 -8.69 17.58
N SER A 178 8.03 -8.28 18.77
CA SER A 178 7.08 -9.05 19.58
C SER A 178 5.77 -9.29 18.82
N PHE A 179 5.23 -8.24 18.20
CA PHE A 179 4.04 -8.32 17.34
C PHE A 179 4.22 -9.29 16.18
N ARG A 180 5.35 -9.22 15.46
CA ARG A 180 5.66 -10.13 14.33
C ARG A 180 5.77 -11.58 14.81
N HIS A 181 6.36 -11.81 15.98
CA HIS A 181 6.45 -13.14 16.56
C HIS A 181 5.07 -13.70 16.93
N GLU A 182 4.21 -12.88 17.56
CA GLU A 182 2.84 -13.28 17.89
C GLU A 182 2.02 -13.61 16.64
N CYS A 183 2.09 -12.78 15.59
CA CYS A 183 1.38 -13.02 14.34
C CYS A 183 1.80 -14.36 13.70
N ARG A 184 3.12 -14.63 13.63
CA ARG A 184 3.65 -15.90 13.10
C ARG A 184 3.19 -17.11 13.89
N THR A 185 3.17 -17.00 15.21
CA THR A 185 2.71 -18.07 16.10
C THR A 185 1.24 -18.40 15.85
N ARG A 186 0.37 -17.38 15.75
CA ARG A 186 -1.06 -17.57 15.45
C ARG A 186 -1.30 -18.20 14.08
N VAL A 187 -0.54 -17.79 13.07
CA VAL A 187 -0.64 -18.37 11.71
C VAL A 187 -0.25 -19.84 11.72
N ALA A 188 0.79 -20.21 12.47
CA ALA A 188 1.19 -21.61 12.62
C ALA A 188 0.07 -22.43 13.30
N GLU A 189 -0.49 -21.95 14.42
CA GLU A 189 -1.59 -22.61 15.13
C GLU A 189 -2.84 -22.83 14.25
N LEU A 190 -3.21 -21.85 13.44
CA LEU A 190 -4.33 -21.96 12.50
C LEU A 190 -4.07 -22.96 11.36
N SER A 191 -2.80 -23.07 10.94
CA SER A 191 -2.41 -24.00 9.88
C SER A 191 -2.49 -25.46 10.36
N ASP A 192 -2.14 -25.72 11.62
CA ASP A 192 -2.20 -27.06 12.22
C ASP A 192 -3.65 -27.56 12.35
N ILE A 193 -4.59 -26.68 12.69
CA ILE A 193 -6.01 -27.05 12.86
C ILE A 193 -6.64 -27.54 11.53
N ASN A 194 -6.32 -26.89 10.41
CA ASN A 194 -6.87 -27.24 9.09
C ASN A 194 -6.33 -28.57 8.52
N LEU A 195 -5.18 -29.04 9.01
CA LEU A 195 -4.61 -30.32 8.57
C LEU A 195 -5.25 -31.53 9.28
N THR A 196 -5.84 -31.33 10.47
CA THR A 196 -6.47 -32.40 11.27
C THR A 196 -7.92 -32.73 10.88
N SER A 197 -8.54 -31.99 9.96
CA SER A 197 -9.82 -32.41 9.37
C SER A 197 -9.57 -33.46 8.28
N GLU A 198 -9.26 -34.70 8.70
CA GLU A 198 -9.29 -35.84 7.79
C GLU A 198 -10.68 -35.98 7.16
N PRO A 199 -10.79 -36.27 5.86
CA PRO A 199 -12.06 -36.56 5.23
C PRO A 199 -12.62 -37.83 5.87
N ARG A 200 -13.61 -37.67 6.75
CA ARG A 200 -14.38 -38.78 7.33
C ARG A 200 -14.97 -39.56 6.16
N ALA A 201 -14.41 -40.73 5.88
CA ALA A 201 -14.84 -41.63 4.83
C ALA A 201 -16.35 -41.88 4.98
N THR A 202 -17.15 -41.26 4.10
CA THR A 202 -18.57 -41.55 4.00
C THR A 202 -18.71 -42.94 3.41
N VAL A 203 -19.20 -43.83 4.26
CA VAL A 203 -19.62 -45.19 3.95
C VAL A 203 -20.49 -45.18 2.71
N SER A 204 -20.11 -46.03 1.77
CA SER A 204 -20.79 -46.31 0.52
C SER A 204 -22.21 -46.78 0.82
N ASP A 205 -23.21 -46.01 0.42
CA ASP A 205 -24.56 -46.54 0.25
C ASP A 205 -24.94 -46.48 -1.23
N SER A 206 -25.55 -47.58 -1.62
CA SER A 206 -25.60 -48.09 -2.98
C SER A 206 -26.96 -47.80 -3.65
N THR A 207 -26.92 -47.66 -4.98
CA THR A 207 -28.01 -47.82 -5.99
C THR A 207 -28.91 -46.60 -6.33
N PRO A 208 -29.61 -46.59 -7.49
CA PRO A 208 -29.37 -47.27 -8.78
C PRO A 208 -29.41 -46.33 -10.01
N SER A 209 -28.84 -46.86 -11.09
CA SER A 209 -28.84 -46.42 -12.49
C SER A 209 -30.20 -46.09 -13.11
N SER A 210 -30.25 -45.07 -13.96
CA SER A 210 -31.23 -44.91 -15.06
C SER A 210 -30.69 -44.06 -16.22
N PRO A 211 -31.22 -44.20 -17.45
CA PRO A 211 -30.41 -44.17 -18.67
C PRO A 211 -30.53 -42.90 -19.53
N SER A 212 -29.40 -42.59 -20.16
CA SER A 212 -29.18 -42.14 -21.55
C SER A 212 -30.32 -41.48 -22.35
N SER A 213 -30.14 -40.19 -22.61
CA SER A 213 -30.37 -39.50 -23.90
C SER A 213 -29.54 -38.21 -23.84
N GLY A 214 -28.61 -37.85 -24.73
CA GLY A 214 -28.42 -38.16 -26.13
C GLY A 214 -28.42 -36.84 -26.90
N LEU A 215 -27.32 -36.08 -26.89
CA LEU A 215 -27.10 -34.91 -27.77
C LEU A 215 -25.59 -34.69 -27.98
N PRO A 216 -25.13 -34.50 -29.25
CA PRO A 216 -23.72 -34.32 -29.57
C PRO A 216 -23.35 -32.84 -29.51
N ASN A 217 -22.60 -32.43 -28.49
CA ASN A 217 -21.99 -31.11 -28.48
C ASN A 217 -20.57 -31.19 -29.05
N THR A 218 -20.49 -30.62 -30.25
CA THR A 218 -19.29 -30.25 -31.00
C THR A 218 -18.15 -29.77 -30.11
N SER A 219 -17.04 -30.49 -30.22
CA SER A 219 -15.70 -30.12 -29.79
C SER A 219 -15.27 -28.83 -30.49
N ALA A 220 -15.51 -27.69 -29.85
CA ALA A 220 -14.75 -26.48 -30.11
C ALA A 220 -13.58 -26.48 -29.12
N THR A 221 -12.45 -27.03 -29.57
CA THR A 221 -11.13 -26.74 -29.03
C THR A 221 -10.90 -25.24 -29.21
N ALA A 222 -11.35 -24.45 -28.24
CA ALA A 222 -10.87 -23.10 -28.06
C ALA A 222 -9.43 -23.26 -27.56
N ASP A 223 -8.49 -23.16 -28.49
CA ASP A 223 -7.10 -22.81 -28.21
C ASP A 223 -7.14 -21.45 -27.51
N LEU A 224 -7.33 -21.51 -26.20
CA LEU A 224 -7.08 -20.41 -25.29
C LEU A 224 -5.56 -20.34 -25.20
N GLU A 225 -4.96 -19.72 -26.21
CA GLU A 225 -3.64 -19.13 -26.08
C GLU A 225 -3.76 -18.09 -24.97
N THR A 226 -3.57 -18.55 -23.73
CA THR A 226 -3.04 -17.74 -22.65
C THR A 226 -1.68 -17.29 -23.14
N LEU A 227 -1.70 -16.24 -23.97
CA LEU A 227 -0.56 -15.35 -24.10
C LEU A 227 -0.21 -15.02 -22.66
N ASP A 228 0.89 -15.62 -22.20
CA ASP A 228 1.65 -15.14 -21.07
C ASP A 228 2.01 -13.71 -21.44
N ASP A 229 1.06 -12.82 -21.18
CA ASP A 229 1.22 -11.38 -21.14
C ASP A 229 2.27 -11.23 -20.06
N GLU A 230 3.54 -11.22 -20.48
CA GLU A 230 4.69 -10.75 -19.72
C GLU A 230 4.39 -9.29 -19.41
N SER A 231 3.46 -9.11 -18.47
CA SER A 231 2.92 -7.83 -18.08
C SER A 231 4.12 -7.06 -17.58
N LEU A 232 4.56 -6.11 -18.40
CA LEU A 232 5.65 -5.23 -18.05
C LEU A 232 5.37 -4.71 -16.64
N PRO A 233 6.35 -4.75 -15.73
CA PRO A 233 6.13 -4.35 -14.36
C PRO A 233 5.47 -2.97 -14.35
N ASP A 234 4.40 -2.83 -13.56
CA ASP A 234 3.66 -1.56 -13.46
C ASP A 234 4.64 -0.39 -13.32
N PRO A 235 4.46 0.71 -14.08
CA PRO A 235 5.38 1.83 -14.04
C PRO A 235 5.57 2.32 -12.60
N GLU A 236 6.82 2.60 -12.24
CA GLU A 236 7.15 3.06 -10.90
C GLU A 236 6.47 4.40 -10.61
N MET A 237 6.19 4.67 -9.34
CA MET A 237 5.60 5.93 -8.91
C MET A 237 6.64 6.72 -8.12
N TYR A 238 6.68 8.03 -8.34
CA TYR A 238 7.62 8.89 -7.64
C TYR A 238 6.92 10.03 -6.92
N ILE A 239 7.45 10.38 -5.76
CA ILE A 239 7.06 11.59 -5.04
C ILE A 239 8.18 12.60 -5.15
N GLU A 240 7.86 13.72 -5.77
CA GLU A 240 8.73 14.87 -5.83
C GLU A 240 8.88 15.51 -4.44
N GLY A 241 10.12 15.88 -4.11
CA GLY A 241 10.54 16.61 -2.92
C GLY A 241 11.19 17.96 -3.28
N PRO A 242 12.13 18.45 -2.45
CA PRO A 242 12.76 19.76 -2.65
C PRO A 242 13.56 19.88 -3.95
N ILE A 243 13.70 21.11 -4.43
CA ILE A 243 14.61 21.47 -5.52
C ILE A 243 16.06 21.26 -5.06
N LEU A 244 16.86 20.61 -5.90
CA LEU A 244 18.30 20.40 -5.72
C LEU A 244 19.13 21.39 -6.54
N GLY A 245 18.63 21.84 -7.69
CA GLY A 245 19.35 22.76 -8.56
C GLY A 245 18.51 23.25 -9.74
N ARG A 246 19.02 24.25 -10.45
CA ARG A 246 18.41 24.83 -11.65
C ARG A 246 19.47 24.94 -12.74
N GLY A 247 19.13 24.48 -13.93
CA GLY A 247 19.89 24.72 -15.16
C GLY A 247 19.11 25.65 -16.10
N GLY A 248 19.65 25.91 -17.30
CA GLY A 248 19.01 26.80 -18.27
C GLY A 248 17.58 26.39 -18.64
N ASN A 249 17.37 25.11 -18.98
CA ASN A 249 16.09 24.57 -19.46
C ASN A 249 15.51 23.47 -18.56
N SER A 250 16.02 23.34 -17.34
CA SER A 250 15.60 22.25 -16.45
C SER A 250 15.70 22.62 -14.98
N THR A 251 14.79 22.11 -14.17
CA THR A 251 14.89 22.14 -12.71
C THR A 251 15.08 20.73 -12.18
N VAL A 252 16.03 20.57 -11.27
CA VAL A 252 16.38 19.27 -10.68
C VAL A 252 15.74 19.19 -9.30
N TYR A 253 14.99 18.13 -9.06
CA TYR A 253 14.32 17.86 -7.79
C TYR A 253 14.81 16.55 -7.18
N LYS A 254 14.62 16.44 -5.88
CA LYS A 254 14.74 15.20 -5.15
C LYS A 254 13.47 14.38 -5.38
N PHE A 255 13.58 13.10 -5.73
CA PHE A 255 12.43 12.20 -5.86
C PHE A 255 12.58 10.98 -4.95
N ARG A 256 11.46 10.37 -4.57
CA ARG A 256 11.44 9.07 -3.90
C ARG A 256 10.51 8.12 -4.63
N ALA A 257 10.98 6.93 -4.96
CA ALA A 257 10.10 5.88 -5.44
C ALA A 257 9.14 5.47 -4.31
N VAL A 258 7.89 5.25 -4.66
CA VAL A 258 6.83 4.99 -3.69
C VAL A 258 6.89 3.56 -3.17
N ARG A 259 7.35 2.63 -4.01
CA ARG A 259 7.40 1.19 -3.71
C ARG A 259 8.37 0.85 -2.58
N ASP A 260 9.54 1.48 -2.59
CA ASP A 260 10.67 1.13 -1.74
C ASP A 260 11.30 2.35 -1.04
N TRP A 261 10.73 3.54 -1.22
CA TRP A 261 11.24 4.81 -0.68
C TRP A 261 12.66 5.18 -1.12
N THR A 262 13.21 4.50 -2.13
CA THR A 262 14.56 4.74 -2.64
C THR A 262 14.65 6.14 -3.20
N LEU A 263 15.81 6.76 -2.98
CA LEU A 263 16.03 8.15 -3.30
C LEU A 263 16.63 8.33 -4.70
N TYR A 264 16.05 9.26 -5.45
CA TYR A 264 16.43 9.57 -6.82
C TYR A 264 16.57 11.08 -7.03
N THR A 265 17.16 11.42 -8.16
CA THR A 265 17.20 12.77 -8.72
C THR A 265 16.28 12.79 -9.93
N GLY A 266 15.41 13.79 -10.04
CA GLY A 266 14.57 13.99 -11.22
C GLY A 266 14.86 15.31 -11.89
N LYS A 267 15.27 15.28 -13.15
CA LYS A 267 15.48 16.48 -13.98
C LYS A 267 14.18 16.73 -14.75
N ARG A 268 13.39 17.72 -14.30
CA ARG A 268 12.21 18.20 -15.03
C ARG A 268 12.66 19.15 -16.13
N ILE A 269 12.26 18.86 -17.35
CA ILE A 269 12.66 19.58 -18.56
C ILE A 269 11.43 20.28 -19.13
N ALA A 270 11.62 21.49 -19.66
CA ALA A 270 10.54 22.23 -20.30
C ALA A 270 10.06 21.54 -21.59
N GLU A 271 8.78 21.72 -21.92
CA GLU A 271 8.03 21.02 -22.98
C GLU A 271 8.64 21.14 -24.39
N GLU A 272 9.50 22.12 -24.64
CA GLU A 272 10.04 22.42 -25.97
C GLU A 272 11.29 21.61 -26.37
N VAL A 273 11.73 20.65 -25.55
CA VAL A 273 12.97 19.89 -25.78
C VAL A 273 12.66 18.44 -26.12
N ASP A 274 13.03 17.99 -27.31
CA ASP A 274 13.05 16.57 -27.69
C ASP A 274 14.17 15.84 -26.94
N LEU A 275 13.80 14.84 -26.15
CA LEU A 275 14.69 14.09 -25.26
C LEU A 275 14.88 12.63 -25.69
N GLU A 276 14.27 12.18 -26.78
CA GLU A 276 14.33 10.77 -27.17
C GLU A 276 15.78 10.31 -27.34
N TYR A 277 16.60 11.12 -28.02
CA TYR A 277 18.01 10.83 -28.21
C TYR A 277 18.82 10.82 -26.89
N GLU A 278 18.56 11.77 -25.98
CA GLU A 278 19.23 11.83 -24.66
C GLU A 278 18.87 10.58 -23.85
N ILE A 279 17.59 10.20 -23.80
CA ILE A 279 17.10 9.02 -23.09
C ILE A 279 17.71 7.73 -23.67
N ASP A 280 17.72 7.57 -24.99
CA ASP A 280 18.26 6.38 -25.65
C ASP A 280 19.76 6.22 -25.46
N MET A 281 20.50 7.34 -25.44
CA MET A 281 21.92 7.32 -25.08
C MET A 281 22.11 6.95 -23.62
N LEU A 282 21.37 7.58 -22.70
CA LEU A 282 21.46 7.33 -21.26
C LEU A 282 21.14 5.88 -20.88
N LYS A 283 20.15 5.26 -21.54
CA LYS A 283 19.80 3.84 -21.36
C LYS A 283 20.94 2.88 -21.72
N LYS A 284 21.82 3.27 -22.66
CA LYS A 284 22.97 2.45 -23.10
C LYS A 284 24.21 2.62 -22.23
N LEU A 285 24.24 3.65 -21.37
CA LEU A 285 25.39 3.95 -20.52
C LEU A 285 25.31 3.21 -19.18
N THR A 286 26.11 2.16 -19.05
CA THR A 286 26.29 1.42 -17.78
C THR A 286 27.74 1.49 -17.35
N HIS A 287 28.06 2.38 -16.42
CA HIS A 287 29.41 2.52 -15.87
C HIS A 287 29.38 3.00 -14.41
N PRO A 288 30.19 2.45 -13.49
CA PRO A 288 30.11 2.74 -12.04
C PRO A 288 30.47 4.18 -11.65
N ARG A 289 30.98 5.00 -12.58
CA ARG A 289 31.34 6.41 -12.36
C ARG A 289 30.51 7.39 -13.19
N ILE A 290 29.46 6.90 -13.86
CA ILE A 290 28.51 7.72 -14.61
C ILE A 290 27.17 7.59 -13.92
N VAL A 291 26.49 8.71 -13.69
CA VAL A 291 25.17 8.71 -13.07
C VAL A 291 24.21 7.87 -13.91
N ARG A 292 23.58 6.88 -13.28
CA ARG A 292 22.73 5.93 -13.97
C ARG A 292 21.35 6.51 -14.24
N TYR A 293 20.86 6.31 -15.46
CA TYR A 293 19.45 6.51 -15.81
C TYR A 293 18.60 5.40 -15.19
N VAL A 294 17.46 5.79 -14.62
CA VAL A 294 16.55 4.87 -13.92
C VAL A 294 15.23 4.76 -14.67
N ASP A 295 14.60 5.90 -14.98
CA ASP A 295 13.25 5.94 -15.52
C ASP A 295 12.96 7.29 -16.21
N THR A 296 11.85 7.38 -16.94
CA THR A 296 11.31 8.63 -17.47
C THR A 296 9.79 8.59 -17.42
N PHE A 297 9.18 9.71 -17.06
CA PHE A 297 7.73 9.85 -17.16
C PHE A 297 7.34 11.27 -17.58
N GLU A 298 6.16 11.38 -18.16
CA GLU A 298 5.53 12.64 -18.50
C GLU A 298 4.63 13.08 -17.35
N GLU A 299 4.74 14.34 -16.98
CA GLU A 299 3.89 14.98 -15.98
C GLU A 299 3.00 16.00 -16.67
N THR A 300 1.69 15.94 -16.38
CA THR A 300 0.72 16.84 -16.95
C THR A 300 0.72 18.21 -16.24
N PRO A 301 0.77 19.34 -16.97
CA PRO A 301 0.84 19.45 -18.43
C PRO A 301 2.29 19.46 -18.97
N GLY A 302 2.59 18.49 -19.84
CA GLY A 302 3.64 18.58 -20.87
C GLY A 302 5.12 18.51 -20.44
N SER A 303 5.44 18.28 -19.16
CA SER A 303 6.86 18.22 -18.75
C SER A 303 7.38 16.79 -18.68
N THR A 304 8.51 16.51 -19.29
CA THR A 304 9.22 15.23 -19.13
C THR A 304 10.14 15.29 -17.90
N VAL A 305 10.09 14.26 -17.08
CA VAL A 305 10.97 14.10 -15.91
C VAL A 305 11.88 12.90 -16.14
N LEU A 306 13.19 13.16 -16.20
CA LEU A 306 14.22 12.12 -16.25
C LEU A 306 14.62 11.73 -14.82
N ILE A 307 14.37 10.49 -14.44
CA ILE A 307 14.77 9.94 -13.14
C ILE A 307 16.14 9.29 -13.24
N MET A 308 17.03 9.71 -12.37
CA MET A 308 18.43 9.31 -12.30
C MET A 308 18.81 8.92 -10.87
N GLU A 309 19.90 8.19 -10.74
CA GLU A 309 20.52 7.91 -9.45
C GLU A 309 20.75 9.19 -8.63
N TYR A 310 20.50 9.12 -7.32
CA TYR A 310 20.78 10.22 -6.42
C TYR A 310 22.25 10.19 -5.96
N CYS A 311 23.01 11.23 -6.32
CA CYS A 311 24.35 11.45 -5.80
C CYS A 311 24.30 12.30 -4.53
N ALA A 312 24.67 11.75 -3.38
CA ALA A 312 24.66 12.47 -2.11
C ALA A 312 25.76 13.55 -2.00
N GLY A 313 26.82 13.45 -2.81
CA GLY A 313 27.89 14.44 -2.88
C GLY A 313 27.43 15.73 -3.57
N LYS A 314 28.06 16.86 -3.21
CA LYS A 314 27.96 18.10 -3.98
C LYS A 314 28.78 17.99 -5.27
N THR A 315 28.60 18.94 -6.18
CA THR A 315 29.49 19.06 -7.34
C THR A 315 30.91 19.38 -6.88
N LEU A 316 31.91 18.93 -7.65
CA LEU A 316 33.33 19.18 -7.37
C LEU A 316 33.68 20.67 -7.33
N GLU A 317 32.90 21.51 -8.00
CA GLU A 317 33.06 22.97 -8.02
C GLU A 317 32.97 23.59 -6.62
N TYR A 318 32.17 23.00 -5.71
CA TYR A 318 32.04 23.50 -4.33
C TYR A 318 33.11 22.95 -3.37
N GLN A 319 34.16 22.29 -3.87
CA GLN A 319 35.21 21.70 -3.04
C GLN A 319 36.52 22.52 -2.99
N TYR A 320 36.56 23.69 -3.63
CA TYR A 320 37.66 24.64 -3.63
C TYR A 320 37.18 26.02 -3.16
#